data_AF-B7U197-F1
#
_entry.id   AF-B7U197-F1
#
_cell.length_a   1.000
_cell.length_b   1.000
_cell.length_c   1.000
_cell.angle_alpha   90.00
_cell.angle_beta   90.00
_cell.angle_gamma   90.00
#
_symmetry.space_group_name_H-M   'P 1'
#
loop_
_entity.id
_entity.type
_entity.pdbx_description
1 polymer ?
#
loop_
_entity_poly.entity_id
_entity_poly.type
_entity_poly.pdbx_seq_one_letter_code
_entity_poly.pdbx_strand_id
1 'polypeptide(L)'
;LARVGRYKVNKKLGVNAGVPVTGSVLTKDDIVAIIEYLVRLHQGDRVMTVPGGVEVPVEVDDIDHFGNRRIRTVGELIQNQIRVGLSRMERVVRERMPTQDVEAITP
;
A
#
# COMPACT_ATOMS: atom_id res chain seq x y z
N LEU A 1 -2.09 -1.87 1.10
CA LEU A 1 -0.79 -2.52 0.82
C LEU A 1 -0.93 -4.03 0.98
N ALA A 2 -0.50 -4.82 0.00
CA ALA A 2 -0.31 -6.26 0.22
C ALA A 2 0.87 -6.49 1.20
N ARG A 3 0.97 -7.69 1.78
CA ARG A 3 2.05 -8.06 2.73
C ARG A 3 3.46 -7.70 2.21
N VAL A 4 3.73 -7.99 0.94
CA VAL A 4 5.00 -7.63 0.28
C VAL A 4 5.20 -6.12 0.19
N GLY A 5 4.14 -5.36 -0.10
CA GLY A 5 4.19 -3.90 -0.14
C GLY A 5 4.52 -3.29 1.22
N ARG A 6 3.90 -3.80 2.30
CA ARG A 6 4.20 -3.35 3.67
C ARG A 6 5.65 -3.67 4.06
N TYR A 7 6.12 -4.87 3.74
CA TYR A 7 7.52 -5.25 3.95
C TYR A 7 8.49 -4.29 3.25
N LYS A 8 8.22 -3.94 1.99
CA LYS A 8 9.06 -3.00 1.23
C LYS A 8 9.09 -1.60 1.84
N VAL A 9 7.94 -1.07 2.26
CA VAL A 9 7.84 0.23 2.95
C VAL A 9 8.68 0.21 4.22
N ASN A 10 8.49 -0.82 5.06
CA ASN A 10 9.25 -0.97 6.31
C ASN A 10 10.76 -1.02 6.06
N LYS A 11 11.20 -1.78 5.05
CA LYS A 11 12.61 -1.89 4.69
C LYS A 11 13.18 -0.57 4.15
N LYS A 12 12.46 0.14 3.28
CA LYS A 12 12.94 1.38 2.63
C LYS A 12 13.03 2.54 3.62
N LEU A 13 12.11 2.63 4.58
CA LEU A 13 12.04 3.73 5.55
C LEU A 13 12.71 3.40 6.89
N GLY A 14 13.17 2.16 7.11
CA GLY A 14 13.78 1.76 8.38
C GLY A 14 12.79 1.62 9.54
N VAL A 15 11.49 1.54 9.27
CA VAL A 15 10.43 1.44 10.29
C VAL A 15 10.09 -0.02 10.58
N ASN A 16 9.73 -0.33 11.84
CA ASN A 16 9.27 -1.65 12.27
C ASN A 16 10.25 -2.81 11.96
N ALA A 17 11.55 -2.55 12.04
CA ALA A 17 12.58 -3.57 11.84
C ALA A 17 12.42 -4.69 12.89
N GLY A 18 12.08 -5.90 12.43
CA GLY A 18 11.90 -7.07 13.30
C GLY A 18 10.47 -7.34 13.78
N VAL A 19 9.49 -6.48 13.44
CA VAL A 19 8.09 -6.72 13.78
C VAL A 19 7.39 -7.50 12.66
N PRO A 20 6.60 -8.55 12.97
CA PRO A 20 5.80 -9.26 11.97
C PRO A 20 4.86 -8.33 11.21
N VAL A 21 4.80 -8.49 9.88
CA VAL A 21 3.91 -7.70 9.02
C VAL A 21 2.46 -8.13 9.25
N THR A 22 1.74 -7.38 10.10
CA THR A 22 0.32 -7.62 10.43
C THR A 22 -0.62 -6.65 9.70
N GLY A 23 -0.23 -5.37 9.62
CA GLY A 23 -1.01 -4.33 8.97
C GLY A 23 -0.87 -4.30 7.45
N SER A 24 -1.99 -4.17 6.75
CA SER A 24 -2.06 -3.98 5.29
C SER A 24 -2.38 -2.53 4.91
N VAL A 25 -2.52 -1.63 5.88
CA VAL A 25 -2.88 -0.21 5.67
C VAL A 25 -1.67 0.67 6.01
N LEU A 26 -1.57 1.83 5.35
CA LEU A 26 -0.59 2.86 5.72
C LEU A 26 -0.96 3.49 7.06
N THR A 27 0.05 3.76 7.88
CA THR A 27 -0.07 4.50 9.13
C THR A 27 0.31 5.96 8.91
N LYS A 28 -0.04 6.83 9.87
CA LYS A 28 0.38 8.24 9.84
C LYS A 28 1.89 8.38 9.86
N ASP A 29 2.57 7.56 10.67
CA ASP A 29 4.02 7.55 10.78
C ASP A 29 4.70 7.20 9.46
N ASP A 30 4.12 6.27 8.68
CA ASP A 30 4.62 5.97 7.33
C ASP A 30 4.58 7.20 6.44
N ILE A 31 3.47 7.97 6.48
CA ILE A 31 3.30 9.16 5.63
C ILE A 31 4.31 10.24 6.01
N VAL A 32 4.50 10.48 7.31
CA VAL A 32 5.50 11.44 7.81
C VAL A 32 6.90 11.02 7.38
N ALA A 33 7.26 9.74 7.56
CA ALA A 33 8.55 9.20 7.14
C ALA A 33 8.78 9.29 5.62
N ILE A 34 7.75 9.08 4.80
CA ILE A 34 7.84 9.22 3.33
C ILE A 34 8.15 10.68 2.95
N ILE A 35 7.45 11.64 3.56
CA ILE A 35 7.67 13.07 3.28
C ILE A 35 9.07 13.48 3.74
N GLU A 36 9.49 13.06 4.93
CA GLU A 36 10.84 13.32 5.44
C GLU A 36 11.92 12.74 4.51
N TYR A 37 11.75 11.50 4.06
CA TYR A 37 12.67 10.85 3.12
C TYR A 37 12.80 11.64 1.82
N LEU A 38 11.68 12.13 1.27
CA LEU A 38 11.66 12.93 0.04
C LEU A 38 12.40 14.27 0.22
N VAL A 39 12.20 14.94 1.35
CA VAL A 39 12.86 16.23 1.65
C VAL A 39 14.37 16.02 1.81
N ARG A 40 14.80 15.01 2.57
CA ARG A 40 16.21 14.67 2.75
C ARG A 40 16.89 14.29 1.43
N LEU A 41 16.20 13.52 0.60
CA LEU A 41 16.67 13.18 -0.75
C LEU A 41 16.87 14.43 -1.61
N HIS A 42 15.95 15.39 -1.52
CA HIS A 42 16.08 16.65 -2.23
C HIS A 42 17.25 17.52 -1.72
N GLN A 43 17.53 17.49 -0.42
CA GLN A 43 18.66 18.19 0.20
C GLN A 43 20.01 17.54 -0.10
N GLY A 44 20.04 16.30 -0.61
CA GLY A 44 21.26 15.57 -0.92
C GLY A 44 21.83 14.79 0.28
N ASP A 45 21.05 14.63 1.35
CA ASP A 45 21.40 13.78 2.47
C ASP A 45 21.52 12.32 1.99
N ARG A 46 22.48 11.59 2.56
CA ARG A 46 22.74 10.19 2.19
C ARG A 46 22.14 9.17 3.16
N VAL A 47 21.77 9.62 4.36
CA VAL A 47 21.24 8.76 5.42
C VAL A 47 20.08 9.44 6.11
N MET A 48 19.12 8.64 6.56
CA MET A 48 17.99 9.07 7.38
C MET A 48 17.77 8.06 8.48
N THR A 49 17.44 8.57 9.66
CA THR A 49 17.00 7.77 10.80
C THR A 49 15.70 8.35 11.30
N VAL A 50 14.62 7.60 11.11
CA VAL A 50 13.31 7.94 11.66
C VAL A 50 13.26 7.64 13.16
N PRO A 51 12.46 8.39 13.95
CA PRO A 51 12.33 8.16 15.38
C PRO A 51 11.92 6.71 15.71
N GLY A 52 12.74 6.01 16.50
CA GLY A 52 12.52 4.61 16.85
C GLY A 52 12.75 3.60 15.71
N GLY A 53 13.26 4.05 14.57
CA GLY A 53 13.65 3.22 13.44
C GLY A 53 15.16 2.98 13.34
N VAL A 54 15.55 2.32 12.27
CA VAL A 54 16.95 2.03 11.94
C VAL A 54 17.42 3.04 10.90
N GLU A 55 18.72 3.38 10.93
CA GLU A 55 19.35 4.19 9.89
C GLU A 55 19.25 3.50 8.53
N VAL A 56 18.81 4.24 7.51
CA VAL A 56 18.67 3.77 6.14
C VAL A 56 19.30 4.75 5.14
N PRO A 57 19.82 4.24 4.01
CA PRO A 57 20.32 5.09 2.94
C PRO A 57 19.18 5.86 2.27
N VAL A 58 19.46 7.13 1.97
CA VAL A 58 18.57 8.02 1.22
C VAL A 58 19.06 8.09 -0.21
N GLU A 59 18.36 7.41 -1.10
CA GLU A 59 18.73 7.26 -2.50
C GLU A 59 17.51 7.05 -3.40
N VAL A 60 17.66 7.43 -4.67
CA VAL A 60 16.67 7.20 -5.71
C VAL A 60 16.60 5.70 -6.01
N ASP A 61 15.39 5.16 -6.10
CA ASP A 61 15.18 3.76 -6.47
C ASP A 61 15.34 3.57 -7.99
N ASP A 62 16.10 2.54 -8.38
CA ASP A 62 16.10 2.04 -9.75
C ASP A 62 14.78 1.28 -10.01
N ILE A 63 13.97 1.84 -10.91
CA ILE A 63 12.65 1.32 -11.29
C ILE A 63 12.74 0.07 -12.17
N ASP A 64 13.89 -0.16 -12.81
CA ASP A 64 14.12 -1.31 -13.68
C ASP A 64 14.72 -2.50 -12.93
N HIS A 65 15.22 -2.27 -11.72
CA HIS A 65 15.71 -3.32 -10.85
C HIS A 65 14.66 -4.41 -10.61
N PHE A 66 15.00 -5.68 -10.84
CA PHE A 66 14.06 -6.80 -10.70
C PHE A 66 13.48 -6.96 -9.29
N GLY A 67 14.22 -6.54 -8.26
CA GLY A 67 13.68 -6.46 -6.89
C GLY A 67 12.48 -5.50 -6.76
N ASN A 68 12.36 -4.51 -7.66
CA ASN A 68 11.25 -3.55 -7.75
C ASN A 68 10.21 -3.92 -8.81
N ARG A 69 10.52 -4.83 -9.72
CA ARG A 69 9.56 -5.45 -10.65
C ARG A 69 8.87 -6.64 -9.98
N ARG A 70 7.62 -6.90 -10.33
CA ARG A 70 6.88 -8.09 -9.89
C ARG A 70 6.13 -8.69 -11.07
N ILE A 71 6.25 -10.00 -11.23
CA ILE A 71 5.44 -10.78 -12.16
C ILE A 71 4.08 -11.02 -11.51
N ARG A 72 3.01 -10.70 -12.23
CA ARG A 72 1.64 -11.06 -11.84
C ARG A 72 1.27 -12.36 -12.54
N THR A 73 0.84 -13.35 -11.77
CA THR A 73 0.37 -14.63 -12.32
C THR A 73 -1.00 -14.46 -12.97
N VAL A 74 -1.41 -15.41 -13.80
CA VAL A 74 -2.74 -15.41 -14.45
C VAL A 74 -3.86 -15.33 -13.41
N GLY A 75 -3.74 -16.06 -12.28
CA GLY A 75 -4.71 -16.01 -11.19
C GLY A 75 -4.83 -14.62 -10.55
N GLU A 76 -3.72 -13.89 -10.38
CA GLU A 76 -3.74 -12.52 -9.86
C GLU A 76 -4.42 -11.54 -10.84
N LEU A 77 -4.21 -11.73 -12.15
CA LEU A 77 -4.86 -10.92 -13.17
C LEU A 77 -6.37 -11.13 -13.15
N ILE A 78 -6.83 -12.39 -13.12
CA ILE A 78 -8.25 -12.73 -13.03
C ILE A 78 -8.86 -12.20 -11.72
N GLN A 79 -8.19 -12.39 -10.58
CA GLN A 79 -8.65 -11.89 -9.28
C GLN A 79 -8.83 -10.37 -9.29
N ASN A 80 -7.91 -9.63 -9.92
CA ASN A 80 -8.02 -8.18 -10.03
C ASN A 80 -9.21 -7.77 -10.91
N GLN A 81 -9.47 -8.47 -12.02
CA GLN A 81 -10.64 -8.20 -12.86
C GLN A 81 -11.95 -8.44 -12.11
N ILE A 82 -12.06 -9.55 -11.40
CA ILE A 82 -13.24 -9.86 -10.57
C ILE A 82 -13.43 -8.80 -9.48
N ARG A 83 -12.35 -8.36 -8.80
CA ARG A 83 -12.42 -7.31 -7.78
C ARG A 83 -12.98 -6.00 -8.33
N VAL A 84 -12.55 -5.59 -9.51
CA VAL A 84 -13.07 -4.38 -10.18
C VAL A 84 -14.56 -4.54 -10.51
N GLY A 85 -14.96 -5.70 -11.02
CA GLY A 85 -16.37 -6.02 -11.27
C GLY A 85 -17.22 -5.95 -10.00
N LEU A 86 -16.75 -6.56 -8.90
CA LEU A 86 -17.43 -6.52 -7.60
C LEU A 86 -17.55 -5.10 -7.05
N SER A 87 -16.53 -4.26 -7.18
CA SER A 87 -16.60 -2.87 -6.72
C SER A 87 -17.66 -2.05 -7.46
N ARG A 88 -17.87 -2.31 -8.76
CA ARG A 88 -18.97 -1.69 -9.53
C ARG A 88 -20.34 -2.20 -9.06
N MET A 89 -20.47 -3.50 -8.81
CA MET A 89 -21.71 -4.08 -8.29
C MET A 89 -22.02 -3.54 -6.88
N GLU A 90 -21.02 -3.46 -6.00
CA GLU A 90 -21.15 -2.86 -4.67
C GLU A 90 -21.70 -1.44 -4.75
N ARG A 91 -21.17 -0.63 -5.66
CA ARG A 91 -21.65 0.73 -5.89
C ARG A 91 -23.12 0.76 -6.30
N VAL A 92 -23.52 -0.07 -7.27
CA VAL A 92 -24.92 -0.15 -7.73
C VAL A 92 -25.85 -0.58 -6.59
N VAL A 93 -25.44 -1.56 -5.78
CA VAL A 93 -26.20 -2.01 -4.61
C VAL A 93 -26.37 -0.86 -3.62
N ARG A 94 -25.28 -0.16 -3.27
CA ARG A 94 -25.31 0.96 -2.32
C ARG A 94 -26.18 2.12 -2.82
N GLU A 95 -26.17 2.40 -4.12
CA GLU A 95 -26.99 3.45 -4.74
C GLU A 95 -28.49 3.07 -4.79
N ARG A 96 -28.81 1.78 -4.93
CA ARG A 96 -30.21 1.29 -4.99
C ARG A 96 -30.84 1.04 -3.62
N MET A 97 -30.04 0.74 -2.60
CA MET A 97 -30.49 0.50 -1.21
C MET A 97 -31.46 1.56 -0.66
N PRO A 98 -31.22 2.89 -0.77
CA PRO A 98 -32.12 3.89 -0.21
C PRO A 98 -33.38 4.15 -1.05
N THR A 99 -33.42 3.66 -2.30
CA THR A 99 -34.52 3.91 -3.26
C THR A 99 -35.49 2.74 -3.41
N GLN A 100 -35.17 1.58 -2.85
CA GLN A 100 -36.01 0.38 -2.94
C GLN A 100 -36.84 0.20 -1.67
N ASP A 101 -38.11 -0.14 -1.85
CA ASP A 101 -39.04 -0.45 -0.76
C ASP A 101 -38.56 -1.72 -0.02
N VAL A 102 -38.50 -1.66 1.32
CA VAL A 102 -37.84 -2.69 2.14
C VAL A 102 -38.51 -4.08 1.99
N GLU A 103 -39.80 -4.11 1.64
CA GLU A 103 -40.56 -5.35 1.40
C GLU A 103 -40.21 -6.06 0.09
N ALA A 104 -39.59 -5.38 -0.89
CA ALA A 104 -39.15 -5.99 -2.15
C ALA A 104 -37.71 -6.56 -2.09
N ILE A 105 -37.03 -6.42 -0.95
CA ILE A 105 -35.66 -6.91 -0.73
C ILE A 105 -35.74 -8.32 -0.11
N THR A 106 -36.22 -9.29 -0.88
CA THR A 106 -36.01 -10.73 -0.58
C THR A 106 -34.84 -11.23 -1.44
N PRO A 107 -33.95 -12.10 -0.92
CA PRO A 107 -32.71 -12.50 -1.60
C PRO A 107 -32.94 -13.25 -2.92
#